data_AF-A0ABD0PMH0-F1
#
_entry.id   AF-A0ABD0PMH0-F1
#
_cell.length_a   1.000
_cell.length_b   1.000
_cell.length_c   1.000
_cell.angle_alpha   90.00
_cell.angle_beta   90.00
_cell.angle_gamma   90.00
#
_symmetry.space_group_name_H-M   'P 1'
#
loop_
_entity.id
_entity.type
_entity.pdbx_description
1 polymer ?
#
loop_
_entity_poly.entity_id
_entity_poly.type
_entity_poly.pdbx_seq_one_letter_code
_entity_poly.pdbx_strand_id
1 'polypeptide(L)' 'LANHMNGRVGFVSTMPSTSASIFINNTQLSDTGTYQCLVNNLPDRGGRNIGVIGLTVL' A
#
# COMPACT_ATOMS: atom_id res chain seq x y z
N LEU A 1 -0.22 -6.47 -20.62
CA LEU A 1 -0.84 -5.80 -19.46
C LEU A 1 0.26 -4.98 -18.78
N ALA A 2 0.25 -3.66 -18.95
CA ALA A 2 1.27 -2.80 -18.35
C ALA A 2 1.00 -2.66 -16.84
N ASN A 3 2.06 -2.69 -16.02
CA ASN A 3 1.95 -2.43 -14.57
C ASN A 3 1.57 -0.95 -14.35
N HIS A 4 0.27 -0.67 -14.20
CA HIS A 4 -0.31 0.67 -14.04
C HIS A 4 0.33 1.51 -12.92
N MET A 5 0.86 0.85 -11.88
CA MET A 5 1.46 1.48 -10.70
C MET A 5 3.00 1.60 -10.76
N ASN A 6 3.64 1.09 -11.82
CA ASN A 6 5.11 1.05 -11.91
C ASN A 6 5.70 2.47 -11.90
N GLY A 7 6.77 2.67 -11.12
CA GLY A 7 7.47 3.95 -10.99
C GLY A 7 6.72 5.01 -10.17
N ARG A 8 5.49 4.75 -9.74
CA ARG A 8 4.65 5.70 -8.99
C ARG A 8 4.53 5.36 -7.50
N VAL A 9 4.86 4.13 -7.10
CA VAL A 9 4.69 3.63 -5.74
C VAL A 9 6.02 3.42 -5.04
N GLY A 10 6.12 3.83 -3.78
CA GLY A 10 7.27 3.57 -2.93
C GLY A 10 6.94 3.68 -1.44
N PHE A 11 7.83 3.18 -0.59
CA PHE A 11 7.71 3.36 0.85
C PHE A 11 8.06 4.80 1.25
N VAL A 12 7.28 5.37 2.16
CA VAL A 12 7.57 6.69 2.75
C VAL A 12 8.79 6.63 3.66
N SER A 13 9.02 5.49 4.31
CA SER A 13 10.17 5.27 5.19
C SER A 13 11.13 4.25 4.59
N THR A 14 12.44 4.47 4.79
CA THR A 14 13.46 3.47 4.45
C THR A 14 13.22 2.20 5.26
N MET A 15 13.19 1.06 4.57
CA MET A 15 13.03 -0.25 5.21
C MET A 15 14.37 -0.80 5.72
N PRO A 16 14.37 -1.57 6.82
CA PRO A 16 13.21 -1.99 7.63
C PRO A 16 12.70 -0.87 8.57
N SER A 17 11.38 -0.77 8.72
CA SER A 17 10.70 0.25 9.55
C SER A 17 9.44 -0.33 10.20
N THR A 18 8.97 0.32 11.27
CA THR A 18 7.66 0.05 11.89
C THR A 18 6.50 0.72 11.14
N SER A 19 6.78 1.56 10.15
CA SER A 19 5.80 2.27 9.33
C SER A 19 5.70 1.65 7.93
N ALA A 20 4.54 1.09 7.59
CA ALA A 20 4.26 0.53 6.27
C ALA A 20 3.62 1.53 5.29
N SER A 21 3.75 2.84 5.56
CA SER A 21 3.17 3.88 4.72
C SER A 21 3.81 3.90 3.32
N ILE A 22 2.97 3.99 2.29
CA ILE A 22 3.39 4.15 0.90
C ILE A 22 2.92 5.50 0.35
N PHE A 23 3.62 5.99 -0.66
CA PHE A 23 3.12 7.07 -1.51
C PHE A 23 2.74 6.52 -2.88
N ILE A 24 1.79 7.19 -3.53
CA ILE A 24 1.44 7.00 -4.95
C ILE A 24 1.57 8.37 -5.61
N ASN A 25 2.62 8.56 -6.41
CA ASN A 25 2.83 9.80 -7.16
C ASN A 25 1.97 9.83 -8.43
N ASN A 26 1.53 11.03 -8.83
CA ASN A 26 0.73 11.24 -10.04
C ASN A 26 -0.51 10.34 -10.08
N THR A 27 -1.37 10.43 -9.07
CA THR A 27 -2.60 9.65 -8.99
C THR A 27 -3.52 9.94 -10.18
N GLN A 28 -4.16 8.90 -10.69
CA GLN A 28 -5.08 8.93 -11.83
C GLN A 28 -6.46 8.42 -11.39
N LEU A 29 -7.52 8.74 -12.12
CA LEU A 29 -8.88 8.26 -11.80
C LEU A 29 -8.95 6.73 -11.71
N SER A 30 -8.16 6.03 -12.51
CA SER A 30 -7.99 4.58 -12.52
C SER A 30 -7.31 4.00 -11.26
N ASP A 31 -6.71 4.83 -10.41
CA ASP A 31 -6.18 4.42 -9.10
C ASP A 31 -7.27 4.38 -8.01
N THR A 32 -8.48 4.90 -8.27
CA THR A 32 -9.58 4.82 -7.30
C THR A 32 -9.91 3.36 -6.99
N GLY A 33 -9.96 3.00 -5.70
CA GLY A 33 -10.20 1.62 -5.30
C GLY A 33 -10.01 1.36 -3.81
N THR A 34 -10.10 0.08 -3.46
CA THR A 34 -9.83 -0.40 -2.08
C THR A 34 -8.39 -0.90 -2.00
N TYR A 35 -7.62 -0.31 -1.10
CA TYR A 35 -6.23 -0.65 -0.84
C TYR A 35 -6.14 -1.46 0.44
N GLN A 36 -5.30 -2.50 0.43
CA GLN A 36 -5.07 -3.37 1.58
C GLN A 36 -3.58 -3.36 1.93
N CYS A 37 -3.27 -3.07 3.20
CA CYS A 37 -1.94 -3.19 3.76
C CYS A 37 -1.88 -4.49 4.57
N LEU A 38 -0.99 -5.41 4.20
CA LEU A 38 -0.74 -6.66 4.91
C LEU A 38 0.68 -6.62 5.50
N VAL A 39 0.79 -6.81 6.82
CA VAL A 39 2.08 -6.90 7.52
C VAL A 39 2.27 -8.33 8.04
N ASN A 40 3.38 -8.96 7.66
CA ASN A 40 3.71 -10.33 8.06
C ASN A 40 5.02 -10.32 8.89
N ASN A 41 4.91 -10.21 10.20
CA ASN A 41 6.04 -10.29 11.15
C ASN A 41 6.01 -11.64 11.88
N LEU A 42 7.01 -12.49 11.66
CA LEU A 42 7.07 -13.79 12.33
C LEU A 42 7.38 -13.64 13.84
N PRO A 43 6.77 -14.45 14.73
CA PRO A 43 5.77 -15.48 14.44
C PRO A 43 4.34 -14.90 14.52
N ASP A 44 3.76 -14.56 13.38
CA ASP A 44 2.37 -14.09 13.33
C ASP A 44 1.42 -15.26 13.61
N ARG A 45 0.88 -15.29 14.84
CA ARG A 45 -0.02 -16.35 15.34
C ARG A 45 -1.49 -16.04 15.06
N GLY A 46 -1.84 -15.76 13.80
CA GLY A 46 -3.23 -15.73 13.34
C GLY A 46 -4.03 -14.44 13.60
N GLY A 47 -3.37 -13.30 13.82
CA GLY A 47 -4.04 -11.99 13.88
C GLY A 47 -4.40 -11.43 12.49
N ARG A 48 -5.42 -10.56 12.42
CA ARG A 48 -5.77 -9.82 11.20
C ARG A 48 -4.79 -8.65 11.03
N ASN A 49 -3.63 -8.89 10.42
CA ASN A 49 -2.64 -7.85 10.12
C ASN A 49 -2.95 -7.10 8.81
N ILE A 50 -4.25 -6.89 8.54
CA ILE A 50 -4.77 -6.30 7.32
C ILE A 50 -5.46 -4.99 7.66
N GLY A 51 -4.86 -3.87 7.24
CA GLY A 51 -5.52 -2.57 7.18
C GLY A 51 -6.17 -2.38 5.80
N VAL A 52 -7.41 -1.89 5.76
CA VAL A 52 -8.13 -1.61 4.50
C VAL A 52 -8.53 -0.14 4.46
N ILE A 53 -8.28 0.51 3.33
CA ILE A 53 -8.65 1.92 3.10
C ILE A 53 -9.22 2.11 1.69
N GLY A 54 -10.23 2.98 1.55
CA GLY A 54 -10.72 3.43 0.26
C GLY A 54 -9.98 4.68 -0.22
N LEU A 55 -9.47 4.65 -1.44
CA LEU A 55 -8.90 5.82 -2.12
C LEU A 55 -9.88 6.26 -3.21
N THR A 56 -10.26 7.54 -3.19
CA THR A 56 -10.99 8.18 -4.29
C THR A 56 -10.13 9.32 -4.82
N VAL A 57 -9.84 9.28 -6.12
CA VAL A 57 -9.15 10.36 -6.84
C VAL A 57 -10.22 11.23 -7.48
N LEU A 58 -10.16 12.54 -7.22
CA LEU A 58 -11.11 13.55 -7.71
C LEU A 58 -10.52 14.39 -8.84
#